data_AF-N9FJW4-F1
#
_entry.id   AF-N9FJW4-F1
#
_cell.length_a   1.000
_cell.length_b   1.000
_cell.length_c   1.000
_cell.angle_alpha   90.00
_cell.angle_beta   90.00
_cell.angle_gamma   90.00
#
_symmetry.space_group_name_H-M   'P 1'
#
loop_
_entity.id
_entity.type
_entity.pdbx_description
1 polymer ?
#
loop_
_entity_poly.entity_id
_entity_poly.type
_entity_poly.pdbx_seq_one_letter_code
_entity_poly.pdbx_strand_id
1 'polypeptide(L)'
;MNTDKILVELAQMAQTEDSIVVMGDALLKLTNAIVGVYPNLYCLSNEQTLLNNEFKPQIKVIEYSEFADLVLEFENCVSLK
;
A
#
# COMPACT_ATOMS: atom_id res chain seq x y z
N MET A 1 -4.12 -1.89 18.93
CA MET A 1 -3.24 -0.70 18.81
C MET A 1 -1.86 -1.10 18.24
N ASN A 2 -1.79 -1.81 17.11
CA ASN A 2 -0.51 -2.21 16.51
C ASN A 2 -0.31 -1.64 15.09
N THR A 3 -1.38 -1.22 14.42
CA THR A 3 -1.34 -0.60 13.10
C THR A 3 -0.71 0.80 13.13
N ASP A 4 -0.91 1.56 14.22
CA ASP A 4 -0.30 2.88 14.41
C ASP A 4 1.22 2.86 14.40
N LYS A 5 1.85 1.79 14.92
CA LYS A 5 3.32 1.69 14.92
C LYS A 5 3.87 1.52 13.51
N ILE A 6 3.24 0.63 12.73
CA ILE A 6 3.62 0.41 11.34
C ILE A 6 3.44 1.73 10.58
N LEU A 7 2.33 2.44 10.81
CA LEU A 7 2.07 3.74 10.18
C LEU A 7 3.09 4.81 10.58
N VAL A 8 3.52 4.85 11.83
CA VAL A 8 4.51 5.80 12.32
C VAL A 8 5.90 5.49 11.76
N GLU A 9 6.29 4.22 11.64
CA GLU A 9 7.54 3.83 10.98
C GLU A 9 7.47 4.11 9.48
N LEU A 10 6.34 3.81 8.84
CA LEU A 10 6.09 4.10 7.44
C LEU A 10 6.07 5.61 7.19
N ALA A 11 5.51 6.43 8.07
CA ALA A 11 5.52 7.90 7.96
C ALA A 11 6.87 8.54 8.30
N GLN A 12 7.73 7.84 9.05
CA GLN A 12 9.11 8.29 9.30
C GLN A 12 10.04 7.99 8.12
N MET A 13 9.72 6.97 7.32
CA MET A 13 10.55 6.51 6.20
C MET A 13 9.99 6.90 4.83
N ALA A 14 8.67 7.01 4.73
CA ALA A 14 7.93 7.36 3.52
C ALA A 14 7.18 8.67 3.73
N GLN A 15 7.30 9.54 2.76
CA GLN A 15 6.53 10.79 2.69
C GLN A 15 5.08 10.48 2.31
N THR A 16 4.18 11.41 2.61
CA THR A 16 2.75 11.28 2.28
C THR A 16 2.49 11.15 0.77
N GLU A 17 3.47 11.54 -0.06
CA GLU A 17 3.44 11.41 -1.52
C GLU A 17 3.97 10.06 -2.03
N ASP A 18 4.59 9.25 -1.16
CA ASP A 18 5.13 7.95 -1.56
C ASP A 18 4.04 6.95 -1.93
N SER A 19 4.39 6.08 -2.86
CA SER A 19 3.52 5.03 -3.36
C SER A 19 3.61 3.79 -2.47
N ILE A 20 2.52 3.46 -1.78
CA ILE A 20 2.46 2.29 -0.90
C ILE A 20 1.79 1.14 -1.64
N VAL A 21 2.54 0.08 -1.89
CA VAL A 21 2.01 -1.15 -2.48
C VAL A 21 1.68 -2.16 -1.39
N VAL A 22 0.40 -2.53 -1.30
CA VAL A 22 -0.13 -3.49 -0.34
C VAL A 22 -0.32 -4.83 -1.06
N MET A 23 0.30 -5.88 -0.53
CA MET A 23 0.29 -7.22 -1.10
C MET A 23 -0.11 -8.27 -0.05
N GLY A 24 -0.74 -9.35 -0.52
CA GLY A 24 -1.14 -10.50 0.29
C GLY A 24 -2.08 -10.16 1.46
N ASP A 25 -1.78 -10.72 2.63
CA ASP A 25 -2.59 -10.57 3.86
C ASP A 25 -2.66 -9.12 4.37
N ALA A 26 -1.77 -8.24 3.90
CA ALA A 26 -1.82 -6.82 4.26
C ALA A 26 -3.10 -6.14 3.72
N LEU A 27 -3.67 -6.65 2.61
CA LEU A 27 -4.94 -6.14 2.06
C LEU A 27 -6.12 -6.34 3.03
N LEU A 28 -6.09 -7.42 3.82
CA LEU A 28 -7.10 -7.74 4.83
C LEU A 28 -6.89 -6.94 6.11
N LYS A 29 -5.67 -6.45 6.35
CA LYS A 29 -5.27 -5.66 7.52
C LYS A 29 -5.38 -4.15 7.30
N LEU A 30 -5.78 -3.73 6.10
CA LEU A 30 -6.03 -2.33 5.79
C LEU A 30 -7.12 -1.76 6.69
N THR A 31 -6.85 -0.59 7.25
CA THR A 31 -7.79 0.17 8.06
C THR A 31 -7.96 1.56 7.47
N ASN A 32 -9.11 2.20 7.73
CA ASN A 32 -9.36 3.58 7.36
C ASN A 32 -8.26 4.56 7.81
N ALA A 33 -7.52 4.23 8.87
CA ALA A 33 -6.39 5.04 9.33
C ALA A 33 -5.24 5.07 8.31
N ILE A 34 -4.94 3.96 7.62
CA ILE A 34 -3.93 3.95 6.55
C ILE A 34 -4.47 4.65 5.31
N VAL A 35 -5.70 4.27 4.93
CA VAL A 35 -6.32 4.74 3.69
C VAL A 35 -6.60 6.25 3.72
N GLY A 36 -6.89 6.81 4.90
CA GLY A 36 -7.06 8.26 5.07
C GLY A 36 -5.75 9.04 5.16
N VAL A 37 -4.62 8.39 5.44
CA VAL A 37 -3.30 9.04 5.57
C VAL A 37 -2.53 9.01 4.26
N TYR A 38 -2.63 7.91 3.51
CA TYR A 38 -1.90 7.74 2.25
C TYR A 38 -2.88 7.73 1.07
N PRO A 39 -2.87 8.80 0.25
CA PRO A 39 -3.72 8.86 -0.94
C PRO A 39 -3.24 7.91 -2.05
N ASN A 40 -1.96 7.53 -2.03
CA ASN A 40 -1.29 6.74 -3.06
C ASN A 40 -1.12 5.28 -2.61
N LEU A 41 -2.23 4.58 -2.39
CA LEU A 41 -2.24 3.16 -2.09
C LEU A 41 -2.44 2.33 -3.35
N TYR A 42 -1.67 1.27 -3.49
CA TYR A 42 -1.67 0.38 -4.64
C TYR A 42 -1.88 -1.06 -4.21
N CYS A 43 -2.56 -1.84 -5.04
CA CYS A 43 -2.79 -3.28 -4.83
C CYS A 43 -2.53 -4.02 -6.13
N LEU A 44 -1.96 -5.22 -6.06
CA LEU A 44 -1.83 -6.04 -7.26
C LEU A 44 -3.21 -6.55 -7.72
N SER A 45 -3.44 -6.51 -9.03
CA SER A 45 -4.64 -7.04 -9.70
C SER A 45 -4.86 -8.52 -9.40
N ASN A 46 -3.79 -9.30 -9.33
CA ASN A 46 -3.85 -10.71 -8.90
C ASN A 46 -4.40 -10.90 -7.48
N GLU A 47 -4.19 -9.92 -6.60
CA GLU A 47 -4.57 -9.97 -5.20
C GLU A 47 -5.80 -9.11 -4.89
N GLN A 48 -6.39 -8.44 -5.89
CA GLN A 48 -7.60 -7.62 -5.72
C GLN A 48 -8.81 -8.40 -5.20
N THR A 49 -8.79 -9.73 -5.31
CA THR A 49 -9.80 -10.63 -4.75
C THR A 49 -9.77 -10.64 -3.21
N LEU A 50 -8.60 -10.41 -2.61
CA LEU A 50 -8.43 -10.26 -1.17
C LEU A 50 -8.75 -8.84 -0.68
N LEU A 51 -8.73 -7.86 -1.60
CA LEU A 51 -9.01 -6.48 -1.29
C LEU A 51 -10.51 -6.28 -1.00
N ASN A 52 -10.82 -5.74 0.18
CA ASN A 52 -12.17 -5.36 0.55
C ASN A 52 -12.72 -4.33 -0.45
N ASN A 53 -13.94 -4.56 -0.94
CA ASN A 53 -14.62 -3.68 -1.88
C ASN A 53 -14.78 -2.24 -1.34
N GLU A 54 -14.82 -2.02 -0.02
CA GLU A 54 -14.82 -0.69 0.60
C GLU A 54 -13.55 0.13 0.33
N PHE A 55 -12.40 -0.54 0.14
CA PHE A 55 -11.11 0.11 -0.09
C PHE A 55 -10.73 0.16 -1.57
N LYS A 56 -11.38 -0.62 -2.44
CA LYS A 56 -11.21 -0.52 -3.91
C LYS A 56 -11.27 0.90 -4.49
N PRO A 57 -12.18 1.81 -4.08
CA PRO A 57 -12.19 3.16 -4.63
C PRO A 57 -11.03 4.03 -4.12
N GLN A 58 -10.38 3.65 -3.03
CA GLN A 58 -9.28 4.37 -2.40
C GLN A 58 -7.91 3.74 -2.71
N ILE A 59 -7.89 2.56 -3.32
CA ILE A 59 -6.67 1.80 -3.62
C ILE A 59 -6.62 1.53 -5.11
N LYS A 60 -5.53 1.95 -5.72
CA LYS A 60 -5.29 1.78 -7.15
C LYS A 60 -4.81 0.38 -7.43
N VAL A 61 -5.64 -0.40 -8.11
CA VAL A 61 -5.23 -1.73 -8.54
C VAL A 61 -4.30 -1.61 -9.74
N ILE A 62 -3.11 -2.19 -9.63
CA ILE A 62 -2.05 -2.21 -10.65
C ILE A 62 -1.69 -3.64 -11.02
N GLU A 63 -1.21 -3.84 -12.24
CA GLU A 63 -0.71 -5.14 -12.68
C GLU A 63 0.69 -5.42 -12.11
N TYR A 64 1.11 -6.68 -12.10
CA TYR A 64 2.47 -7.04 -11.65
C TYR A 64 3.56 -6.36 -12.49
N SER A 65 3.30 -6.16 -13.79
CA SER A 65 4.18 -5.41 -14.68
C SER A 65 4.36 -3.96 -14.24
N GLU A 66 3.26 -3.26 -13.93
CA GLU A 66 3.31 -1.88 -13.43
C GLU A 66 4.01 -1.80 -12.09
N PHE A 67 3.81 -2.78 -11.20
CA PHE A 67 4.56 -2.86 -9.96
C PHE A 67 6.07 -3.01 -10.18
N ALA A 68 6.49 -3.84 -11.13
CA ALA A 68 7.90 -4.02 -11.45
C ALA A 68 8.54 -2.74 -11.98
N ASP A 69 7.85 -2.03 -12.89
CA ASP A 69 8.27 -0.70 -13.37
C ASP A 69 8.33 0.31 -12.23
N LEU A 70 7.32 0.34 -11.35
CA LEU A 70 7.27 1.21 -10.18
C LEU A 70 8.53 0.99 -9.32
N VAL A 71 8.81 -0.25 -8.92
CA VAL A 71 9.99 -0.59 -8.11
C VAL A 71 11.31 -0.23 -8.79
N LEU A 72 11.34 -0.21 -10.13
CA LEU A 72 12.49 0.23 -10.90
C LEU A 72 12.63 1.77 -10.94
N GLU A 73 11.52 2.51 -10.89
CA GLU A 73 11.50 3.98 -10.86
C GLU A 73 11.80 4.55 -9.45
N PHE A 74 11.48 3.82 -8.39
CA PHE A 74 11.74 4.27 -7.02
C PHE A 74 13.18 3.94 -6.57
N GLU A 75 13.95 4.99 -6.25
CA GLU A 75 15.34 4.88 -5.78
C GLU A 75 15.44 4.22 -4.38
N ASN A 76 14.37 4.25 -3.58
CA ASN A 76 14.33 3.66 -2.24
C ASN A 76 13.04 2.84 -2.04
N CYS A 77 13.16 1.52 -2.01
CA CYS A 77 12.05 0.63 -1.69
C CYS A 77 12.14 0.17 -0.24
N VAL A 78 11.16 0.54 0.59
CA VAL A 78 11.06 0.09 1.98
C VAL A 78 9.98 -0.96 2.11
N SER A 79 10.37 -2.18 2.47
CA SER A 79 9.44 -3.29 2.74
C SER A 79 9.27 -3.47 4.25
N LEU A 80 8.07 -3.22 4.77
CA LEU A 80 7.70 -3.55 6.15
C LEU A 80 7.12 -4.97 6.18
N LYS A 81 7.67 -5.84 7.03
CA LYS A 81 7.24 -7.24 7.23
C LYS A 81 6.65 -7.46 8.62
#